data_AF-A0A6J0UH55-F1
#
_entry.id   AF-A0A6J0UH55-F1
#
_cell.length_a   1.000
_cell.length_b   1.000
_cell.length_c   1.000
_cell.angle_alpha   90.00
_cell.angle_beta   90.00
_cell.angle_gamma   90.00
#
_symmetry.space_group_name_H-M   'P 1'
#
loop_
_entity.id
_entity.type
_entity.pdbx_description
1 polymer ?
#
loop_
_entity_poly.entity_id
_entity_poly.type
_entity_poly.pdbx_seq_one_letter_code
_entity_poly.pdbx_strand_id
1 'polypeptide(L)'
;MALSMTALGSMEYFDNCNSSMKLQGANNAEKFDYVMQFMNKMAGNEYVGFSNATFQSERESGDRNFAIGYYLKEKKCFPEGTDMVAILDFYFQLCSIEVTCESASVMAATLANGGFCPITGERVLSPEAVRNTLSLMHSCGMYDFSGQFAFHVGLPAKSGVAGGIILVVPNVMGMMCWSPPLDKMGNSVKGIHFCHDLVGLCNFHNYDNLRHFAKKLDPRREGGDQRVKSVINLLFAAYTGDVSALRRFALSGMDMEQRDYDSRTALHVAAAEGHVEVVKFLLEACKVNPFPKDRWNNTPMDEALHFGHHDVFKILQEYQVQYSPPDDSSNGKENQTVQKNLDGLL
;
A
#
# COMPACT_ATOMS: atom_id res chain seq x y z
N MET A 1 14.73 -3.00 -20.98
CA MET A 1 13.91 -1.77 -20.86
C MET A 1 14.79 -0.68 -20.29
N ALA A 2 15.07 0.36 -21.07
CA ALA A 2 15.84 1.51 -20.57
C ALA A 2 14.98 2.32 -19.60
N LEU A 3 15.11 2.11 -18.30
CA LEU A 3 14.54 3.07 -17.37
C LEU A 3 15.41 4.31 -17.45
N SER A 4 14.82 5.46 -17.78
CA SER A 4 15.42 6.75 -17.46
C SER A 4 15.53 6.82 -15.93
N MET A 5 16.60 6.24 -15.38
CA MET A 5 16.90 6.18 -13.95
C MET A 5 17.48 7.52 -13.47
N THR A 6 16.96 8.63 -13.99
CA THR A 6 17.21 9.97 -13.47
C THR A 6 16.90 10.08 -11.97
N ALA A 7 16.08 9.17 -11.43
CA ALA A 7 15.74 9.10 -10.01
C ALA A 7 16.67 8.29 -9.11
N LEU A 8 17.39 7.30 -9.65
CA LEU A 8 18.48 6.64 -8.91
C LEU A 8 19.77 7.45 -9.06
N GLY A 9 19.97 8.14 -10.19
CA GLY A 9 21.01 9.17 -10.32
C GLY A 9 20.83 10.34 -9.35
N SER A 10 19.60 10.64 -8.91
CA SER A 10 19.35 11.59 -7.82
C SER A 10 19.39 10.96 -6.41
N MET A 11 19.37 9.63 -6.26
CA MET A 11 19.69 8.95 -4.98
C MET A 11 21.14 9.18 -4.57
N GLU A 12 22.05 9.19 -5.54
CA GLU A 12 23.47 9.52 -5.31
C GLU A 12 23.71 10.97 -4.86
N TYR A 13 22.77 11.90 -5.12
CA TYR A 13 22.85 13.28 -4.65
C TYR A 13 22.65 13.38 -3.13
N PHE A 14 21.93 12.43 -2.51
CA PHE A 14 21.50 12.52 -1.12
C PHE A 14 22.28 11.65 -0.12
N ASP A 15 22.94 10.57 -0.56
CA ASP A 15 23.79 9.78 0.34
C ASP A 15 25.12 10.49 0.65
N ASN A 16 25.52 11.38 -0.25
CA ASN A 16 26.57 12.36 -0.09
C ASN A 16 26.37 13.33 -1.24
N CYS A 17 26.35 14.63 -1.00
CA CYS A 17 26.30 15.70 -2.02
C CYS A 17 27.58 15.74 -2.90
N ASN A 18 28.12 14.56 -3.23
CA ASN A 18 29.52 14.32 -3.41
C ASN A 18 29.80 12.99 -4.15
N SER A 19 28.87 12.14 -4.61
CA SER A 19 29.28 10.83 -5.18
C SER A 19 29.77 10.93 -6.64
N SER A 20 28.99 11.58 -7.51
CA SER A 20 29.43 11.92 -8.88
C SER A 20 30.65 12.88 -8.90
N MET A 21 30.87 13.57 -7.76
CA MET A 21 31.93 14.56 -7.53
C MET A 21 33.08 14.06 -6.63
N LYS A 22 32.96 12.92 -5.91
CA LYS A 22 34.02 12.27 -5.10
C LYS A 22 34.95 11.44 -5.97
N LEU A 23 34.47 11.05 -7.15
CA LEU A 23 35.31 10.63 -8.27
C LEU A 23 35.94 11.87 -8.96
N GLN A 24 36.34 12.87 -8.19
CA GLN A 24 37.18 13.98 -8.62
C GLN A 24 38.51 13.38 -9.07
N GLY A 25 38.68 13.24 -10.40
CA GLY A 25 39.86 12.62 -11.02
C GLY A 25 39.61 11.26 -11.69
N ALA A 26 38.45 10.63 -11.49
CA ALA A 26 38.10 9.39 -12.18
C ALA A 26 37.50 9.67 -13.56
N ASN A 27 37.79 8.82 -14.53
CA ASN A 27 37.22 8.95 -15.87
C ASN A 27 35.75 8.47 -15.89
N ASN A 28 35.01 8.78 -16.97
CA ASN A 28 33.60 8.41 -17.08
C ASN A 28 33.35 6.89 -17.07
N ALA A 29 34.32 6.07 -17.51
CA ALA A 29 34.18 4.61 -17.49
C ALA A 29 34.22 4.08 -16.05
N GLU A 30 35.17 4.55 -15.24
CA GLU A 30 35.26 4.20 -13.81
C GLU A 30 34.01 4.64 -13.03
N LYS A 31 33.46 5.82 -13.36
CA LYS A 31 32.18 6.28 -12.80
C LYS A 31 31.02 5.36 -13.19
N PHE A 32 30.97 4.92 -14.44
CA PHE A 32 29.94 4.01 -14.91
C PHE A 32 30.02 2.64 -14.24
N ASP A 33 31.22 2.07 -14.11
CA ASP A 33 31.44 0.81 -13.40
C ASP A 33 31.04 0.91 -11.93
N TYR A 34 31.35 2.03 -11.26
CA TYR A 34 30.92 2.28 -9.89
C TYR A 34 29.39 2.25 -9.75
N VAL A 35 28.67 2.96 -10.62
CA VAL A 35 27.19 2.98 -10.60
C VAL A 35 26.63 1.60 -10.92
N MET A 36 27.18 0.90 -11.91
CA MET A 36 26.74 -0.46 -12.25
C MET A 36 26.93 -1.44 -11.08
N GLN A 37 28.05 -1.36 -10.36
CA GLN A 37 28.27 -2.15 -9.14
C GLN A 37 27.21 -1.82 -8.07
N PHE A 38 26.89 -0.55 -7.89
CA PHE A 38 25.87 -0.11 -6.94
C PHE A 38 24.48 -0.62 -7.28
N MET A 39 24.08 -0.50 -8.56
CA MET A 39 22.81 -1.02 -9.08
C MET A 39 22.70 -2.54 -8.93
N ASN A 40 23.78 -3.27 -9.24
CA ASN A 40 23.83 -4.72 -9.05
C ASN A 40 23.58 -5.10 -7.59
N LYS A 41 24.21 -4.41 -6.63
CA LYS A 41 23.96 -4.63 -5.20
C LYS A 41 22.52 -4.35 -4.80
N MET A 42 21.94 -3.25 -5.28
CA MET A 42 20.53 -2.90 -5.01
C MET A 42 19.55 -3.93 -5.58
N ALA A 43 19.86 -4.51 -6.74
CA ALA A 43 19.07 -5.54 -7.39
C ALA A 43 19.39 -6.96 -6.90
N GLY A 44 20.30 -7.13 -5.93
CA GLY A 44 20.74 -8.44 -5.46
C GLY A 44 21.38 -9.32 -6.54
N ASN A 45 22.13 -8.70 -7.45
CA ASN A 45 22.79 -9.30 -8.61
C ASN A 45 21.84 -9.87 -9.67
N GLU A 46 20.58 -9.41 -9.72
CA GLU A 46 19.72 -9.61 -10.88
C GLU A 46 20.13 -8.73 -12.07
N TYR A 47 19.39 -8.83 -13.18
CA TYR A 47 19.73 -8.17 -14.44
C TYR A 47 19.84 -6.64 -14.32
N VAL A 48 21.05 -6.13 -14.53
CA VAL A 48 21.34 -4.72 -14.80
C VAL A 48 22.19 -4.65 -16.06
N GLY A 49 21.60 -4.14 -17.14
CA GLY A 49 22.21 -4.04 -18.46
C GLY A 49 22.40 -2.60 -18.92
N PHE A 50 22.84 -2.44 -20.17
CA PHE A 50 23.06 -1.14 -20.79
C PHE A 50 22.69 -1.19 -22.27
N SER A 51 21.89 -0.24 -22.73
CA SER A 51 21.49 -0.11 -24.14
C SER A 51 22.31 1.01 -24.81
N ASN A 52 23.35 0.62 -25.54
CA ASN A 52 24.12 1.59 -26.33
C ASN A 52 23.28 2.23 -27.44
N ALA A 53 22.29 1.51 -27.99
CA ALA A 53 21.39 2.06 -29.01
C ALA A 53 20.55 3.22 -28.46
N THR A 54 19.97 3.04 -27.26
CA THR A 54 19.22 4.09 -26.57
C THR A 54 20.14 5.26 -26.21
N PHE A 55 21.35 4.99 -25.72
CA PHE A 55 22.34 6.03 -25.40
C PHE A 55 22.65 6.93 -26.61
N GLN A 56 22.94 6.34 -27.77
CA GLN A 56 23.21 7.13 -28.97
C GLN A 56 22.00 7.96 -29.39
N SER A 57 20.81 7.35 -29.38
CA SER A 57 19.56 8.05 -29.73
C SER A 57 19.23 9.20 -28.78
N GLU A 58 19.38 9.01 -27.48
CA GLU A 58 19.14 10.03 -26.45
C GLU A 58 20.16 11.17 -26.52
N ARG A 59 21.42 10.84 -26.85
CA ARG A 59 22.46 11.83 -27.04
C ARG A 59 22.24 12.69 -28.28
N GLU A 60 21.83 12.08 -29.40
CA GLU A 60 21.56 12.78 -30.66
C GLU A 60 20.32 13.68 -30.59
N SER A 61 19.30 13.29 -29.81
CA SER A 61 18.05 14.04 -29.66
C SER A 61 17.98 14.88 -28.36
N GLY A 62 19.08 14.95 -27.61
CA GLY A 62 19.17 15.52 -26.27
C GLY A 62 19.30 17.05 -26.19
N ASP A 63 18.83 17.80 -27.19
CA ASP A 63 19.04 19.26 -27.32
C ASP A 63 18.68 20.05 -26.06
N ARG A 64 17.57 19.69 -25.42
CA ARG A 64 17.12 20.33 -24.17
C ARG A 64 18.14 20.15 -23.03
N ASN A 65 18.73 18.97 -22.92
CA ASN A 65 19.71 18.66 -21.87
C ASN A 65 21.02 19.42 -22.11
N PHE A 66 21.43 19.60 -23.37
CA PHE A 66 22.56 20.48 -23.71
C PHE A 66 22.31 21.93 -23.29
N ALA A 67 21.14 22.49 -23.60
CA ALA A 67 20.79 23.86 -23.21
C ALA A 67 20.83 24.05 -21.68
N ILE A 68 20.27 23.09 -20.92
CA ILE A 68 20.33 23.08 -19.46
C ILE A 68 21.79 23.01 -18.98
N GLY A 69 22.59 22.10 -19.56
CA GLY A 69 24.00 21.94 -19.22
C GLY A 69 24.81 23.23 -19.39
N TYR A 70 24.67 23.93 -20.51
CA TYR A 70 25.32 25.22 -20.74
C TYR A 70 24.85 26.30 -19.76
N TYR A 71 23.54 26.37 -19.47
CA TYR A 71 23.00 27.31 -18.49
C TYR A 71 23.58 27.08 -17.08
N LEU A 72 23.63 25.82 -16.64
CA LEU A 72 24.21 25.43 -15.35
C LEU A 72 25.72 25.73 -15.29
N LYS A 73 26.44 25.55 -16.41
CA LYS A 73 27.87 25.87 -16.53
C LYS A 73 28.11 27.36 -16.34
N GLU A 74 27.34 28.21 -17.00
CA GLU A 74 27.45 29.67 -16.87
C GLU A 74 27.15 30.15 -15.45
N LYS A 75 26.15 29.54 -14.81
CA LYS A 75 25.75 29.86 -13.42
C LYS A 75 26.62 29.22 -12.34
N LYS A 76 27.73 28.55 -12.71
CA LYS A 76 28.66 27.88 -11.78
C LYS A 76 27.94 26.88 -10.86
N CYS A 77 26.96 26.15 -11.40
CA CYS A 77 26.24 25.12 -10.64
C CYS A 77 27.04 23.81 -10.52
N PHE A 78 28.13 23.66 -11.30
CA PHE A 78 29.06 22.53 -11.19
C PHE A 78 30.27 22.89 -10.33
N PRO A 79 30.91 21.90 -9.68
CA PRO A 79 32.18 22.08 -8.99
C PRO A 79 33.27 22.59 -9.91
N GLU A 80 34.26 23.24 -9.33
CA GLU A 80 35.44 23.70 -10.05
C GLU A 80 36.14 22.55 -10.78
N GLY A 81 36.56 22.81 -12.03
CA GLY A 81 37.25 21.82 -12.87
C GLY A 81 36.35 20.78 -13.57
N THR A 82 35.03 20.93 -13.50
CA THR A 82 34.09 19.98 -14.14
C THR A 82 33.94 20.24 -15.64
N ASP A 83 34.11 19.20 -16.47
CA ASP A 83 33.72 19.23 -17.89
C ASP A 83 32.24 18.89 -18.06
N MET A 84 31.45 19.91 -18.41
CA MET A 84 30.00 19.79 -18.62
C MET A 84 29.65 18.75 -19.69
N VAL A 85 30.39 18.69 -20.81
CA VAL A 85 30.03 17.78 -21.92
C VAL A 85 30.25 16.33 -21.51
N ALA A 86 31.38 16.04 -20.85
CA ALA A 86 31.64 14.71 -20.31
C ALA A 86 30.60 14.29 -19.25
N ILE A 87 30.15 15.21 -18.39
CA ILE A 87 29.09 14.90 -17.41
C ILE A 87 27.74 14.67 -18.09
N LEU A 88 27.45 15.39 -19.17
CA LEU A 88 26.21 15.18 -19.92
C LEU A 88 26.20 13.84 -20.65
N ASP A 89 27.32 13.43 -21.24
CA ASP A 89 27.49 12.08 -21.81
C ASP A 89 27.28 11.02 -20.74
N PHE A 90 27.85 11.20 -19.54
CA PHE A 90 27.64 10.30 -18.41
C PHE A 90 26.16 10.25 -17.99
N TYR A 91 25.45 11.38 -17.96
CA TYR A 91 24.01 11.43 -17.71
C TYR A 91 23.20 10.62 -18.73
N PHE A 92 23.53 10.71 -20.02
CA PHE A 92 22.86 9.92 -21.07
C PHE A 92 23.15 8.42 -20.91
N GLN A 93 24.37 8.05 -20.48
CA GLN A 93 24.71 6.66 -20.19
C GLN A 93 23.83 6.11 -19.06
N LEU A 94 23.68 6.86 -17.96
CA LEU A 94 22.83 6.45 -16.83
C LEU A 94 21.34 6.33 -17.21
N CYS A 95 20.84 7.21 -18.08
CA CYS A 95 19.47 7.12 -18.59
C CYS A 95 19.23 5.92 -19.52
N SER A 96 20.30 5.27 -19.98
CA SER A 96 20.26 4.16 -20.93
C SER A 96 20.55 2.80 -20.28
N ILE A 97 20.60 2.75 -18.95
CA ILE A 97 20.67 1.51 -18.18
C ILE A 97 19.38 0.73 -18.34
N GLU A 98 19.51 -0.57 -18.56
CA GLU A 98 18.39 -1.48 -18.73
C GLU A 98 18.16 -2.35 -17.51
N VAL A 99 16.90 -2.52 -17.15
CA VAL A 99 16.48 -3.48 -16.12
C VAL A 99 15.23 -4.22 -16.57
N THR A 100 14.86 -5.24 -15.81
CA THR A 100 13.59 -5.97 -15.90
C THR A 100 12.64 -5.53 -14.77
N CYS A 101 11.36 -5.90 -14.84
CA CYS A 101 10.44 -5.64 -13.73
C CYS A 101 10.87 -6.33 -12.44
N GLU A 102 11.43 -7.54 -12.54
CA GLU A 102 11.92 -8.32 -11.39
C GLU A 102 13.08 -7.59 -10.70
N SER A 103 14.17 -7.34 -11.42
CA SER A 103 15.35 -6.64 -10.89
C SER A 103 15.01 -5.26 -10.32
N ALA A 104 14.17 -4.48 -11.00
CA ALA A 104 13.74 -3.18 -10.51
C ALA A 104 12.82 -3.26 -9.28
N SER A 105 12.02 -4.32 -9.14
CA SER A 105 11.23 -4.55 -7.93
C SER A 105 12.12 -4.82 -6.71
N VAL A 106 13.24 -5.55 -6.90
CA VAL A 106 14.25 -5.75 -5.85
C VAL A 106 14.90 -4.44 -5.46
N MET A 107 15.29 -3.61 -6.44
CA MET A 107 15.83 -2.26 -6.17
C MET A 107 14.85 -1.39 -5.37
N ALA A 108 13.56 -1.40 -5.75
CA ALA A 108 12.51 -0.68 -5.03
C ALA A 108 12.34 -1.22 -3.60
N ALA A 109 12.43 -2.53 -3.42
CA ALA A 109 12.30 -3.19 -2.12
C ALA A 109 13.53 -2.92 -1.22
N THR A 110 14.73 -2.76 -1.81
CA THR A 110 15.93 -2.28 -1.10
C THR A 110 15.70 -0.91 -0.47
N LEU A 111 14.98 -0.02 -1.15
CA LEU A 111 14.57 1.28 -0.59
C LEU A 111 13.49 1.12 0.48
N ALA A 112 12.50 0.25 0.24
CA ALA A 112 11.46 -0.05 1.23
C ALA A 112 12.05 -0.59 2.54
N ASN A 113 13.19 -1.30 2.44
CA ASN A 113 13.90 -1.95 3.55
C ASN A 113 15.06 -1.10 4.09
N GLY A 114 14.98 0.23 3.97
CA GLY A 114 15.91 1.15 4.63
C GLY A 114 17.36 1.09 4.09
N GLY A 115 17.56 0.59 2.87
CA GLY A 115 18.86 0.51 2.21
C GLY A 115 19.55 -0.85 2.33
N PHE A 116 18.89 -1.83 2.94
CA PHE A 116 19.34 -3.22 2.97
C PHE A 116 18.67 -4.01 1.85
N CYS A 117 19.46 -4.67 1.00
CA CYS A 117 18.90 -5.48 -0.08
C CYS A 117 18.10 -6.66 0.52
N PRO A 118 16.82 -6.85 0.12
CA PRO A 118 15.94 -7.82 0.78
C PRO A 118 16.32 -9.28 0.51
N ILE A 119 16.99 -9.55 -0.62
CA ILE A 119 17.37 -10.93 -1.01
C ILE A 119 18.81 -11.30 -0.66
N THR A 120 19.68 -10.31 -0.41
CA THR A 120 21.09 -10.57 -0.02
C THR A 120 21.40 -10.20 1.43
N GLY A 121 20.64 -9.29 2.04
CA GLY A 121 20.91 -8.73 3.37
C GLY A 121 22.05 -7.70 3.42
N GLU A 122 22.67 -7.38 2.29
CA GLU A 122 23.76 -6.39 2.24
C GLU A 122 23.22 -4.97 2.47
N ARG A 123 23.94 -4.17 3.26
CA ARG A 123 23.68 -2.72 3.37
C ARG A 123 24.24 -2.01 2.15
N VAL A 124 23.37 -1.57 1.25
CA VAL A 124 23.74 -0.92 -0.02
C VAL A 124 23.74 0.60 0.11
N LEU A 125 22.71 1.16 0.75
CA LEU A 125 22.52 2.60 0.94
C LEU A 125 22.55 2.98 2.42
N SER A 126 22.84 4.24 2.73
CA SER A 126 22.57 4.73 4.09
C SER A 126 21.06 4.95 4.28
N PRO A 127 20.52 4.70 5.49
CA PRO A 127 19.12 4.99 5.79
C PRO A 127 18.73 6.45 5.60
N GLU A 128 19.69 7.37 5.74
CA GLU A 128 19.48 8.80 5.52
C GLU A 128 19.17 9.10 4.05
N ALA A 129 19.98 8.55 3.13
CA ALA A 129 19.77 8.71 1.69
C ALA A 129 18.46 8.10 1.23
N VAL A 130 18.11 6.93 1.77
CA VAL A 130 16.85 6.26 1.49
C VAL A 130 15.68 7.14 1.92
N ARG A 131 15.69 7.65 3.15
CA ARG A 131 14.64 8.56 3.64
C ARG A 131 14.52 9.79 2.74
N ASN A 132 15.64 10.46 2.46
CA ASN A 132 15.66 11.68 1.67
C ASN A 132 15.11 11.42 0.26
N THR A 133 15.47 10.30 -0.35
CA THR A 133 14.98 9.99 -1.68
C THR A 133 13.51 9.60 -1.69
N LEU A 134 13.03 8.81 -0.74
CA LEU A 134 11.60 8.47 -0.64
C LEU A 134 10.75 9.73 -0.44
N SER A 135 11.22 10.71 0.33
CA SER A 135 10.56 12.01 0.47
C SER A 135 10.48 12.77 -0.86
N LEU A 136 11.56 12.79 -1.65
CA LEU A 136 11.55 13.44 -2.96
C LEU A 136 10.74 12.70 -4.01
N MET A 137 10.76 11.36 -3.99
CA MET A 137 9.90 10.54 -4.85
C MET A 137 8.43 10.83 -4.57
N HIS A 138 8.07 11.07 -3.30
CA HIS A 138 6.70 11.43 -2.94
C HIS A 138 6.28 12.79 -3.53
N SER A 139 7.12 13.83 -3.46
CA SER A 139 6.73 15.18 -3.90
C SER A 139 7.05 15.51 -5.37
N CYS A 140 8.03 14.82 -5.98
CA CYS A 140 8.62 15.18 -7.28
C CYS A 140 8.75 13.99 -8.25
N GLY A 141 8.13 12.85 -7.94
CA GLY A 141 8.37 11.58 -8.64
C GLY A 141 7.71 11.39 -10.01
N MET A 142 6.53 11.98 -10.21
CA MET A 142 5.61 11.63 -11.31
C MET A 142 5.37 12.80 -12.27
N TYR A 143 6.42 13.57 -12.58
CA TYR A 143 6.36 14.79 -13.39
C TYR A 143 5.32 15.78 -12.82
N ASP A 144 4.54 16.45 -13.66
CA ASP A 144 3.51 17.39 -13.22
C ASP A 144 2.37 16.70 -12.44
N PHE A 145 2.26 15.36 -12.54
CA PHE A 145 1.30 14.57 -11.78
C PHE A 145 1.73 14.31 -10.33
N SER A 146 2.95 14.69 -9.92
CA SER A 146 3.50 14.35 -8.58
C SER A 146 2.59 14.79 -7.43
N GLY A 147 2.01 16.00 -7.49
CA GLY A 147 1.12 16.50 -6.44
C GLY A 147 -0.19 15.71 -6.33
N GLN A 148 -0.81 15.38 -7.47
CA GLN A 148 -2.04 14.57 -7.50
C GLN A 148 -1.78 13.12 -7.08
N PHE A 149 -0.65 12.55 -7.51
CA PHE A 149 -0.23 11.22 -7.12
C PHE A 149 0.04 11.14 -5.61
N ALA A 150 0.75 12.10 -5.04
CA ALA A 150 1.01 12.19 -3.61
C ALA A 150 -0.28 12.33 -2.78
N PHE A 151 -1.30 13.00 -3.32
CA PHE A 151 -2.58 13.20 -2.64
C PHE A 151 -3.52 11.99 -2.74
N HIS A 152 -3.61 11.36 -3.91
CA HIS A 152 -4.58 10.28 -4.16
C HIS A 152 -4.00 8.88 -3.91
N VAL A 153 -2.73 8.65 -4.26
CA VAL A 153 -2.05 7.38 -4.06
C VAL A 153 -1.20 7.42 -2.79
N GLY A 154 -0.50 8.53 -2.55
CA GLY A 154 0.25 8.72 -1.32
C GLY A 154 1.45 7.79 -1.16
N LEU A 155 1.96 7.20 -2.22
CA LEU A 155 3.15 6.34 -2.20
C LEU A 155 4.34 7.04 -2.85
N PRO A 156 5.58 6.86 -2.37
CA PRO A 156 6.78 7.26 -3.11
C PRO A 156 6.87 6.49 -4.42
N ALA A 157 6.95 7.22 -5.55
CA ALA A 157 7.07 6.62 -6.86
C ALA A 157 7.98 7.43 -7.78
N LYS A 158 8.44 6.81 -8.87
CA LYS A 158 9.06 7.52 -9.98
C LYS A 158 8.66 6.92 -11.31
N SER A 159 8.18 7.78 -12.21
CA SER A 159 7.94 7.45 -13.62
C SER A 159 9.17 7.65 -14.50
N GLY A 160 9.33 6.80 -15.51
CA GLY A 160 10.30 6.94 -16.59
C GLY A 160 9.62 6.82 -17.96
N VAL A 161 10.14 7.57 -18.93
CA VAL A 161 9.57 7.69 -20.30
C VAL A 161 9.53 6.37 -21.10
N ALA A 162 10.26 5.33 -20.68
CA ALA A 162 10.10 4.00 -21.25
C ALA A 162 8.81 3.28 -20.81
N GLY A 163 7.99 3.92 -19.97
CA GLY A 163 6.72 3.40 -19.46
C GLY A 163 6.84 2.68 -18.13
N GLY A 164 7.91 2.92 -17.38
CA GLY A 164 8.17 2.25 -16.10
C GLY A 164 7.81 3.12 -14.92
N ILE A 165 7.27 2.53 -13.87
CA ILE A 165 7.02 3.18 -12.60
C ILE A 165 7.65 2.35 -11.49
N ILE A 166 8.68 2.89 -10.86
CA ILE A 166 9.21 2.39 -9.59
C ILE A 166 8.24 2.85 -8.51
N LEU A 167 7.73 1.93 -7.71
CA LEU A 167 6.81 2.20 -6.61
C LEU A 167 7.36 1.60 -5.32
N VAL A 168 7.38 2.37 -4.25
CA VAL A 168 7.89 1.92 -2.95
C VAL A 168 6.77 2.01 -1.92
N VAL A 169 6.53 0.93 -1.18
CA VAL A 169 5.70 0.92 0.03
C VAL A 169 6.64 0.74 1.22
N PRO A 170 7.04 1.84 1.89
CA PRO A 170 8.08 1.79 2.92
C PRO A 170 7.77 0.77 4.01
N ASN A 171 8.77 -0.02 4.40
CA ASN A 171 8.67 -1.11 5.38
C ASN A 171 7.72 -2.26 5.01
N VAL A 172 7.27 -2.34 3.75
CA VAL A 172 6.38 -3.42 3.27
C VAL A 172 6.95 -4.10 2.04
N MET A 173 7.07 -3.38 0.92
CA MET A 173 7.50 -3.95 -0.36
C MET A 173 7.95 -2.88 -1.36
N GLY A 174 8.67 -3.29 -2.40
CA GLY A 174 8.93 -2.49 -3.59
C GLY A 174 8.34 -3.17 -4.83
N MET A 175 7.91 -2.37 -5.79
CA MET A 175 7.25 -2.84 -7.00
C MET A 175 7.77 -2.08 -8.23
N MET A 176 7.68 -2.73 -9.37
CA MET A 176 7.88 -2.11 -10.68
C MET A 176 6.68 -2.43 -11.56
N CYS A 177 6.05 -1.39 -12.10
CA CYS A 177 5.03 -1.52 -13.13
C CYS A 177 5.60 -1.06 -14.48
N TRP A 178 5.39 -1.83 -15.53
CA TRP A 178 5.83 -1.44 -16.87
C TRP A 178 4.71 -1.53 -17.90
N SER A 179 4.45 -0.41 -18.56
CA SER A 179 3.63 -0.34 -19.77
C SER A 179 4.10 0.83 -20.63
N PRO A 180 4.69 0.59 -21.82
CA PRO A 180 5.23 1.63 -22.69
C PRO A 180 4.28 2.77 -23.07
N PRO A 181 2.96 2.56 -23.28
CA PRO A 181 2.04 3.66 -23.56
C PRO A 181 1.97 4.67 -22.42
N LEU A 182 2.32 5.93 -22.73
CA LEU A 182 2.30 7.05 -21.80
C LEU A 182 1.02 7.88 -21.94
N ASP A 183 0.63 8.50 -20.84
CA ASP A 183 -0.38 9.56 -20.83
C ASP A 183 0.19 10.91 -21.31
N LYS A 184 -0.65 11.94 -21.30
CA LYS A 184 -0.26 13.30 -21.71
C LYS A 184 0.77 13.96 -20.79
N MET A 185 0.98 13.41 -19.58
CA MET A 185 1.92 13.90 -18.57
C MET A 185 3.23 13.10 -18.54
N GLY A 186 3.40 12.12 -19.43
CA GLY A 186 4.60 11.28 -19.53
C GLY A 186 4.63 10.10 -18.56
N ASN A 187 3.50 9.75 -17.93
CA ASN A 187 3.39 8.62 -17.02
C ASN A 187 2.77 7.40 -17.69
N SER A 188 3.16 6.19 -17.26
CA SER A 188 2.59 4.94 -17.81
C SER A 188 1.09 4.83 -17.50
N VAL A 189 0.27 4.65 -18.55
CA VAL A 189 -1.21 4.62 -18.41
C VAL A 189 -1.66 3.47 -17.48
N LYS A 190 -1.21 2.24 -17.76
CA LYS A 190 -1.57 1.08 -16.93
C LYS A 190 -0.90 1.13 -15.57
N GLY A 191 0.31 1.66 -15.49
CA GLY A 191 1.04 1.78 -14.23
C GLY A 191 0.33 2.69 -13.23
N ILE A 192 -0.15 3.87 -13.68
CA ILE A 192 -0.93 4.78 -12.83
C ILE A 192 -2.26 4.17 -12.42
N HIS A 193 -2.98 3.56 -13.36
CA HIS A 193 -4.26 2.88 -13.07
C HIS A 193 -4.09 1.82 -11.97
N PHE A 194 -3.06 0.97 -12.10
CA PHE A 194 -2.72 -0.03 -11.10
C PHE A 194 -2.41 0.60 -9.73
N CYS A 195 -1.66 1.70 -9.69
CA CYS A 195 -1.33 2.38 -8.42
C CYS A 195 -2.59 2.90 -7.69
N HIS A 196 -3.57 3.42 -8.42
CA HIS A 196 -4.84 3.85 -7.84
C HIS A 196 -5.67 2.66 -7.32
N ASP A 197 -5.81 1.60 -8.11
CA ASP A 197 -6.55 0.40 -7.69
C ASP A 197 -5.92 -0.25 -6.46
N LEU A 198 -4.58 -0.26 -6.38
CA LEU A 198 -3.84 -0.82 -5.26
C LEU A 198 -4.21 -0.12 -3.93
N VAL A 199 -4.23 1.21 -3.89
CA VAL A 199 -4.59 1.95 -2.67
C VAL A 199 -6.10 2.05 -2.44
N GLY A 200 -6.90 1.83 -3.49
CA GLY A 200 -8.35 1.67 -3.40
C GLY A 200 -8.70 0.38 -2.67
N LEU A 201 -7.96 -0.69 -2.92
CA LEU A 201 -8.14 -2.00 -2.29
C LEU A 201 -7.40 -2.16 -0.95
N CYS A 202 -6.17 -1.65 -0.83
CA CYS A 202 -5.30 -1.88 0.32
C CYS A 202 -5.01 -0.59 1.11
N ASN A 203 -4.79 -0.71 2.42
CA ASN A 203 -4.45 0.42 3.31
C ASN A 203 -2.97 0.85 3.23
N PHE A 204 -2.43 0.97 2.01
CA PHE A 204 -1.03 1.32 1.76
C PHE A 204 -0.76 2.81 1.57
N HIS A 205 -1.80 3.63 1.41
CA HIS A 205 -1.60 5.08 1.32
C HIS A 205 -0.84 5.57 2.56
N ASN A 206 0.20 6.41 2.40
CA ASN A 206 1.12 6.75 3.49
C ASN A 206 0.44 7.44 4.69
N TYR A 207 -0.71 8.06 4.47
CA TYR A 207 -1.55 8.68 5.50
C TYR A 207 -2.81 7.87 5.86
N ASP A 208 -2.90 6.59 5.47
CA ASP A 208 -3.99 5.69 5.88
C ASP A 208 -3.81 5.19 7.32
N ASN A 209 -4.89 4.73 7.93
CA ASN A 209 -4.87 4.27 9.32
C ASN A 209 -4.61 2.76 9.39
N LEU A 210 -3.73 2.32 10.29
CA LEU A 210 -3.41 0.89 10.45
C LEU A 210 -4.38 0.12 11.37
N ARG A 211 -5.24 0.83 12.12
CA ARG A 211 -6.18 0.25 13.10
C ARG A 211 -7.64 0.35 12.64
N HIS A 212 -8.02 1.54 12.16
CA HIS A 212 -9.38 1.88 11.74
C HIS A 212 -9.33 2.32 10.29
N PHE A 213 -9.14 1.37 9.38
CA PHE A 213 -9.30 1.59 7.95
C PHE A 213 -10.68 1.11 7.53
N ALA A 214 -11.18 1.64 6.41
CA ALA A 214 -12.46 1.25 5.82
C ALA A 214 -12.43 -0.23 5.36
N LYS A 215 -13.31 -0.63 4.43
CA LYS A 215 -13.37 -1.99 3.81
C LYS A 215 -12.11 -2.38 3.01
N LYS A 216 -10.97 -1.72 3.23
CA LYS A 216 -9.68 -2.02 2.63
C LYS A 216 -9.03 -3.25 3.27
N LEU A 217 -8.09 -3.85 2.56
CA LEU A 217 -7.30 -4.98 3.03
C LEU A 217 -5.97 -4.51 3.62
N ASP A 218 -5.53 -5.19 4.67
CA ASP A 218 -4.18 -5.03 5.23
C ASP A 218 -3.44 -6.37 5.17
N PRO A 219 -2.63 -6.60 4.12
CA PRO A 219 -1.88 -7.85 3.95
C PRO A 219 -0.83 -8.12 5.03
N ARG A 220 -0.50 -7.14 5.90
CA ARG A 220 0.44 -7.34 7.02
C ARG A 220 -0.18 -8.18 8.14
N ARG A 221 -1.50 -8.35 8.13
CA ARG A 221 -2.23 -9.18 9.10
C ARG A 221 -2.76 -10.42 8.40
N GLU A 222 -2.66 -11.56 9.07
CA GLU A 222 -3.27 -12.80 8.58
C GLU A 222 -4.80 -12.62 8.58
N GLY A 223 -5.42 -12.68 7.39
CA GLY A 223 -6.83 -12.30 7.21
C GLY A 223 -7.82 -13.10 8.06
N GLY A 224 -7.56 -14.40 8.28
CA GLY A 224 -8.38 -15.24 9.16
C GLY A 224 -8.26 -14.85 10.63
N ASP A 225 -7.04 -14.61 11.10
CA ASP A 225 -6.73 -14.26 12.48
C ASP A 225 -7.32 -12.90 12.89
N GLN A 226 -7.32 -11.90 12.00
CA GLN A 226 -7.90 -10.59 12.31
C GLN A 226 -9.41 -10.66 12.54
N ARG A 227 -10.14 -11.46 11.75
CA ARG A 227 -11.58 -11.64 11.94
C ARG A 227 -11.83 -12.33 13.29
N VAL A 228 -11.17 -13.46 13.53
CA VAL A 228 -11.31 -14.23 14.78
C VAL A 228 -10.94 -13.40 16.01
N LYS A 229 -9.84 -12.65 15.99
CA LYS A 229 -9.45 -11.75 17.09
C LYS A 229 -10.49 -10.66 17.35
N SER A 230 -11.07 -10.09 16.31
CA SER A 230 -12.11 -9.05 16.45
C SER A 230 -13.38 -9.63 17.08
N VAL A 231 -13.80 -10.83 16.66
CA VAL A 231 -14.92 -11.55 17.25
C VAL A 231 -14.66 -11.89 18.71
N ILE A 232 -13.50 -12.45 19.04
CA ILE A 232 -13.15 -12.82 20.42
C ILE A 232 -13.18 -11.59 21.32
N ASN A 233 -12.61 -10.46 20.87
CA ASN A 233 -12.60 -9.22 21.65
C ASN A 233 -14.02 -8.67 21.87
N LEU A 234 -14.90 -8.78 20.88
CA LEU A 234 -16.31 -8.40 20.99
C LEU A 234 -17.03 -9.25 22.04
N LEU A 235 -16.88 -10.58 21.97
CA LEU A 235 -17.53 -11.51 22.89
C LEU A 235 -16.97 -11.41 24.31
N PHE A 236 -15.67 -11.18 24.46
CA PHE A 236 -15.06 -10.99 25.77
C PHE A 236 -15.59 -9.73 26.47
N ALA A 237 -15.83 -8.63 25.73
CA ALA A 237 -16.46 -7.45 26.27
C ALA A 237 -17.90 -7.71 26.74
N ALA A 238 -18.64 -8.57 26.02
CA ALA A 238 -19.97 -9.02 26.44
C ALA A 238 -19.92 -9.89 27.70
N TYR A 239 -18.93 -10.77 27.81
CA TYR A 239 -18.69 -11.62 28.98
C TYR A 239 -18.37 -10.81 30.25
N THR A 240 -17.50 -9.80 30.15
CA THR A 240 -17.13 -8.97 31.31
C THR A 240 -18.16 -7.88 31.65
N GLY A 241 -19.18 -7.68 30.81
CA GLY A 241 -20.15 -6.60 30.99
C GLY A 241 -19.64 -5.20 30.60
N ASP A 242 -18.58 -5.09 29.79
CA ASP A 242 -17.99 -3.79 29.42
C ASP A 242 -18.76 -3.13 28.26
N VAL A 243 -19.80 -2.39 28.62
CA VAL A 243 -20.60 -1.60 27.67
C VAL A 243 -19.78 -0.51 26.98
N SER A 244 -18.71 0.00 27.61
CA SER A 244 -17.87 1.04 27.03
C SER A 244 -17.06 0.50 25.86
N ALA A 245 -16.52 -0.72 25.99
CA ALA A 245 -15.88 -1.43 24.88
C ALA A 245 -16.86 -1.72 23.74
N LEU A 246 -18.07 -2.21 24.05
CA LEU A 246 -19.10 -2.48 23.03
C LEU A 246 -19.55 -1.21 22.28
N ARG A 247 -19.70 -0.08 22.99
CA ARG A 247 -19.98 1.22 22.36
C ARG A 247 -18.86 1.62 21.39
N ARG A 248 -17.59 1.43 21.77
CA ARG A 248 -16.45 1.70 20.88
C ARG A 248 -16.45 0.80 19.65
N PHE A 249 -16.76 -0.49 19.80
CA PHE A 249 -16.85 -1.42 18.67
C PHE A 249 -18.00 -1.06 17.72
N ALA A 250 -19.19 -0.78 18.24
CA ALA A 250 -20.33 -0.35 17.43
C ALA A 250 -20.04 0.97 16.68
N LEU A 251 -19.42 1.96 17.34
CA LEU A 251 -19.01 3.22 16.72
C LEU A 251 -17.94 3.03 15.63
N SER A 252 -17.11 1.98 15.72
CA SER A 252 -16.12 1.66 14.70
C SER A 252 -16.68 0.96 13.46
N GLY A 253 -18.00 0.72 13.40
CA GLY A 253 -18.66 0.01 12.29
C GLY A 253 -18.42 -1.49 12.31
N MET A 254 -18.05 -2.06 13.46
CA MET A 254 -17.94 -3.50 13.64
C MET A 254 -19.33 -4.14 13.53
N ASP A 255 -19.41 -5.24 12.81
CA ASP A 255 -20.62 -6.05 12.76
C ASP A 255 -20.80 -6.77 14.12
N MET A 256 -21.89 -6.43 14.81
CA MET A 256 -22.20 -6.95 16.15
C MET A 256 -22.86 -8.34 16.11
N GLU A 257 -23.21 -8.83 14.92
CA GLU A 257 -23.80 -10.17 14.71
C GLU A 257 -22.75 -11.25 14.41
N GLN A 258 -21.46 -10.90 14.49
CA GLN A 258 -20.38 -11.87 14.29
C GLN A 258 -20.43 -12.99 15.32
N ARG A 259 -20.03 -14.18 14.88
CA ARG A 259 -20.15 -15.43 15.64
C ARG A 259 -18.80 -16.07 15.92
N ASP A 260 -18.65 -16.68 17.09
CA ASP A 260 -17.49 -17.51 17.43
C ASP A 260 -17.55 -18.91 16.79
N TYR A 261 -16.59 -19.76 17.17
CA TYR A 261 -16.49 -21.16 16.74
C TYR A 261 -17.70 -22.01 17.18
N ASP A 262 -18.42 -21.61 18.22
CA ASP A 262 -19.66 -22.25 18.69
C ASP A 262 -20.91 -21.58 18.11
N SER A 263 -20.74 -20.73 17.09
CA SER A 263 -21.82 -19.99 16.44
C SER A 263 -22.59 -19.03 17.36
N ARG A 264 -22.01 -18.65 18.51
CA ARG A 264 -22.59 -17.72 19.47
C ARG A 264 -22.25 -16.28 19.11
N THR A 265 -23.24 -15.41 19.24
CA THR A 265 -23.12 -13.96 19.10
C THR A 265 -22.89 -13.30 20.45
N ALA A 266 -22.58 -11.99 20.46
CA ALA A 266 -22.45 -11.22 21.71
C ALA A 266 -23.72 -11.28 22.57
N LEU A 267 -24.90 -11.46 21.95
CA LEU A 267 -26.18 -11.56 22.64
C LEU A 267 -26.32 -12.88 23.43
N HIS A 268 -25.83 -14.00 22.90
CA HIS A 268 -25.80 -15.29 23.63
C HIS A 268 -24.94 -15.14 24.89
N VAL A 269 -23.69 -14.70 24.72
CA VAL A 269 -22.74 -14.55 25.83
C VAL A 269 -23.27 -13.58 26.90
N ALA A 270 -23.84 -12.44 26.49
CA ALA A 270 -24.42 -11.48 27.45
C ALA A 270 -25.66 -12.04 28.17
N ALA A 271 -26.45 -12.89 27.51
CA ALA A 271 -27.63 -13.50 28.09
C ALA A 271 -27.29 -14.64 29.06
N ALA A 272 -26.24 -15.41 28.78
CA ALA A 272 -25.72 -16.43 29.68
C ALA A 272 -25.12 -15.86 30.97
N GLU A 273 -24.45 -14.71 30.91
CA GLU A 273 -23.85 -14.05 32.09
C GLU A 273 -24.84 -13.16 32.86
N GLY A 274 -25.97 -12.79 32.26
CA GLY A 274 -26.99 -11.95 32.90
C GLY A 274 -26.73 -10.44 32.84
N HIS A 275 -25.91 -9.95 31.90
CA HIS A 275 -25.58 -8.53 31.81
C HIS A 275 -26.67 -7.70 31.12
N VAL A 276 -27.66 -7.23 31.91
CA VAL A 276 -28.81 -6.44 31.43
C VAL A 276 -28.43 -5.23 30.58
N GLU A 277 -27.43 -4.45 31.00
CA GLU A 277 -27.00 -3.25 30.28
C GLU A 277 -26.40 -3.57 28.90
N VAL A 278 -25.70 -4.70 28.78
CA VAL A 278 -25.14 -5.17 27.51
C VAL A 278 -26.26 -5.65 26.58
N VAL A 279 -27.19 -6.45 27.10
CA VAL A 279 -28.35 -6.95 26.33
C VAL A 279 -29.18 -5.79 25.80
N LYS A 280 -29.47 -4.80 26.66
CA LYS A 280 -30.18 -3.58 26.28
C LYS A 280 -29.44 -2.82 25.18
N PHE A 281 -28.12 -2.64 25.32
CA PHE A 281 -27.31 -1.99 24.29
C PHE A 281 -27.36 -2.73 22.94
N LEU A 282 -27.23 -4.06 22.93
CA LEU A 282 -27.25 -4.86 21.71
C LEU A 282 -28.61 -4.85 21.01
N LEU A 283 -29.71 -4.90 21.76
CA LEU A 283 -31.07 -4.91 21.21
C LEU A 283 -31.56 -3.52 20.79
N GLU A 284 -31.43 -2.51 21.67
CA GLU A 284 -31.91 -1.14 21.40
C GLU A 284 -31.02 -0.39 20.41
N ALA A 285 -29.70 -0.39 20.65
CA ALA A 285 -28.79 0.47 19.91
C ALA A 285 -28.23 -0.22 18.66
N CYS A 286 -27.87 -1.50 18.75
CA CYS A 286 -27.29 -2.24 17.64
C CYS A 286 -28.32 -2.99 16.79
N LYS A 287 -29.57 -3.16 17.27
CA LYS A 287 -30.66 -3.88 16.59
C LYS A 287 -30.26 -5.28 16.14
N VAL A 288 -29.53 -6.00 16.98
CA VAL A 288 -29.12 -7.39 16.73
C VAL A 288 -30.35 -8.30 16.71
N ASN A 289 -30.33 -9.31 15.86
CA ASN A 289 -31.38 -10.33 15.80
C ASN A 289 -31.55 -11.00 17.18
N PRO A 290 -32.77 -11.10 17.74
CA PRO A 290 -33.04 -11.77 19.00
C PRO A 290 -33.28 -13.29 18.87
N PHE A 291 -33.36 -13.82 17.65
CA PHE A 291 -33.57 -15.26 17.36
C PHE A 291 -32.35 -16.03 16.80
N PRO A 292 -31.08 -15.64 17.03
CA PRO A 292 -29.96 -16.41 16.52
C PRO A 292 -29.90 -17.73 17.28
N LYS A 293 -29.41 -18.77 16.60
CA LYS A 293 -29.15 -20.08 17.20
C LYS A 293 -27.66 -20.33 17.28
N ASP A 294 -27.23 -20.86 18.41
CA ASP A 294 -25.87 -21.37 18.61
C ASP A 294 -25.69 -22.79 18.00
N ARG A 295 -24.53 -23.40 18.22
CA ARG A 295 -24.21 -24.78 17.81
C ARG A 295 -25.13 -25.85 18.44
N TRP A 296 -25.72 -25.56 19.60
CA TRP A 296 -26.60 -26.46 20.33
C TRP A 296 -28.09 -26.22 20.05
N ASN A 297 -28.42 -25.36 19.08
CA ASN A 297 -29.77 -24.90 18.76
C ASN A 297 -30.47 -24.10 19.89
N ASN A 298 -29.72 -23.61 20.86
CA ASN A 298 -30.23 -22.71 21.88
C ASN A 298 -30.29 -21.28 21.33
N THR A 299 -31.34 -20.57 21.70
CA THR A 299 -31.45 -19.12 21.49
C THR A 299 -30.89 -18.37 22.70
N PRO A 300 -30.60 -17.06 22.60
CA PRO A 300 -30.20 -16.25 23.75
C PRO A 300 -31.22 -16.31 24.90
N MET A 301 -32.51 -16.51 24.59
CA MET A 301 -33.58 -16.67 25.57
C MET A 301 -33.49 -18.00 26.31
N ASP A 302 -33.14 -19.08 25.59
CA ASP A 302 -32.91 -20.40 26.18
C ASP A 302 -31.68 -20.39 27.08
N GLU A 303 -30.61 -19.69 26.67
CA GLU A 303 -29.42 -19.50 27.52
C GLU A 303 -29.75 -18.74 28.80
N ALA A 304 -30.47 -17.61 28.71
CA ALA A 304 -30.93 -16.86 29.88
C ALA A 304 -31.79 -17.72 30.83
N LEU A 305 -32.64 -18.61 30.29
CA LEU A 305 -33.44 -19.52 31.09
C LEU A 305 -32.60 -20.61 31.75
N HIS A 306 -31.63 -21.18 31.02
CA HIS A 306 -30.75 -22.24 31.50
C HIS A 306 -29.87 -21.78 32.67
N PHE A 307 -29.38 -20.54 32.63
CA PHE A 307 -28.57 -19.95 33.71
C PHE A 307 -29.41 -19.23 34.79
N GLY A 308 -30.72 -19.06 34.57
CA GLY A 308 -31.65 -18.52 35.57
C GLY A 308 -31.76 -17.00 35.64
N HIS A 309 -31.41 -16.28 34.57
CA HIS A 309 -31.44 -14.82 34.49
C HIS A 309 -32.82 -14.30 34.02
N HIS A 310 -33.75 -14.14 34.97
CA HIS A 310 -35.14 -13.74 34.69
C HIS A 310 -35.31 -12.30 34.21
N ASP A 311 -34.41 -11.41 34.60
CA ASP A 311 -34.34 -10.01 34.17
C ASP A 311 -34.00 -9.89 32.69
N VAL A 312 -32.97 -10.60 32.23
CA VAL A 312 -32.60 -10.68 30.81
C VAL A 312 -33.69 -11.37 29.99
N PHE A 313 -34.28 -12.45 30.50
CA PHE A 313 -35.38 -13.16 29.85
C PHE A 313 -36.57 -12.23 29.55
N LYS A 314 -36.94 -11.38 30.50
CA LYS A 314 -38.03 -10.41 30.33
C LYS A 314 -37.74 -9.42 29.20
N ILE A 315 -36.52 -8.89 29.14
CA ILE A 315 -36.10 -7.94 28.08
C ILE A 315 -36.13 -8.62 26.72
N LEU A 316 -35.60 -9.85 26.62
CA LEU A 316 -35.62 -10.63 25.37
C LEU A 316 -37.06 -10.92 24.92
N GLN A 317 -37.94 -11.30 25.85
CA GLN A 317 -39.35 -11.57 25.54
C GLN A 317 -40.09 -10.32 25.04
N GLU A 318 -39.86 -9.15 25.67
CA GLU A 318 -40.41 -7.87 25.21
C GLU A 318 -39.93 -7.51 23.80
N TYR A 319 -38.64 -7.72 23.52
CA TYR A 319 -38.04 -7.46 22.21
C TYR A 319 -38.51 -8.40 21.11
N GLN A 320 -38.71 -9.69 21.41
CA GLN A 320 -39.21 -10.66 20.44
C GLN A 320 -40.62 -10.32 19.91
N VAL A 321 -41.46 -9.71 20.74
CA VAL A 321 -42.81 -9.26 20.34
C VAL A 321 -42.74 -8.03 19.43
N GLN A 322 -41.71 -7.20 19.59
CA GLN A 322 -41.53 -5.95 18.84
C GLN A 322 -40.64 -6.10 17.60
N TYR A 323 -39.90 -7.20 17.48
CA TYR A 323 -38.94 -7.40 16.42
C TYR A 323 -39.64 -7.73 15.09
N SER A 324 -39.58 -6.78 14.16
CA SER A 324 -39.88 -7.03 12.75
C SER A 324 -38.60 -7.41 12.02
N PRO A 325 -38.52 -8.58 11.36
CA PRO A 325 -37.36 -8.91 10.55
C PRO A 325 -37.18 -7.85 9.45
N PRO A 326 -35.95 -7.44 9.14
CA PRO A 326 -35.70 -6.58 7.99
C PRO A 326 -36.17 -7.29 6.71
N ASP A 327 -36.94 -6.60 5.86
CA ASP A 327 -37.42 -7.12 4.57
C ASP A 327 -36.24 -7.58 3.72
N ASP A 328 -36.20 -8.88 3.43
CA ASP A 328 -35.18 -9.59 2.64
C ASP A 328 -35.37 -9.32 1.13
N SER A 329 -35.48 -8.04 0.75
CA SER A 329 -35.78 -7.58 -0.62
C SER A 329 -34.53 -7.15 -1.43
N SER A 330 -33.33 -7.34 -0.88
CA SER A 330 -32.05 -7.06 -1.55
C SER A 330 -31.36 -8.30 -2.15
N ASN A 331 -31.65 -9.52 -1.68
CA ASN A 331 -31.02 -10.75 -2.17
C ASN A 331 -31.48 -11.19 -3.58
N GLY A 332 -32.58 -10.62 -4.11
CA GLY A 332 -33.06 -10.91 -5.46
C GLY A 332 -32.37 -10.10 -6.57
N LYS A 333 -31.69 -8.99 -6.24
CA LYS A 333 -31.06 -8.11 -7.25
C LYS A 333 -29.60 -8.44 -7.51
N GLU A 334 -28.87 -8.98 -6.53
CA GLU A 334 -27.45 -9.34 -6.73
C GLU A 334 -27.30 -10.54 -7.69
N ASN A 335 -28.17 -11.56 -7.58
CA ASN A 335 -28.13 -12.71 -8.50
C ASN A 335 -28.54 -12.34 -9.95
N GLN A 336 -29.44 -11.39 -10.16
CA GLN A 336 -29.78 -10.92 -11.53
C GLN A 336 -28.68 -10.07 -12.17
N THR A 337 -27.86 -9.39 -11.36
CA THR A 337 -26.76 -8.55 -11.88
C THR A 337 -25.54 -9.40 -12.26
N VAL A 338 -25.28 -10.48 -11.53
CA VAL A 338 -24.20 -11.43 -11.86
C VAL A 338 -24.53 -12.24 -13.13
N GLN A 339 -25.78 -12.68 -13.32
CA GLN A 339 -26.19 -13.42 -14.52
C GLN A 339 -26.18 -12.55 -15.79
N LYS A 340 -26.61 -11.28 -15.72
CA LYS A 340 -26.52 -10.35 -16.86
C LYS A 340 -25.08 -10.02 -17.27
N ASN A 341 -24.12 -10.08 -16.35
CA ASN A 341 -22.71 -9.78 -16.64
C ASN A 341 -21.96 -10.97 -17.27
N LEU A 342 -22.44 -12.21 -17.10
CA LEU A 342 -21.88 -13.39 -17.78
C LEU A 342 -22.42 -13.57 -19.20
N ASP A 343 -23.70 -13.27 -19.44
CA ASP A 343 -24.31 -13.38 -20.77
C ASP A 343 -23.86 -12.28 -21.77
N GLY A 344 -23.11 -11.27 -21.28
CA GLY A 344 -22.49 -10.23 -22.12
C GLY A 344 -21.03 -10.51 -22.50
N LEU A 345 -20.48 -11.67 -22.11
CA LEU A 345 -19.08 -12.07 -22.37
C LEU A 345 -18.93 -13.34 -23.22
N LEU A 346 -20.04 -13.88 -23.74
CA LEU A 346 -20.10 -14.83 -24.85
C LEU A 346 -20.63 -14.11 -26.09
#